data_AF-A0A5B9EDZ6-F1
#
_entry.id   AF-A0A5B9EDZ6-F1
#
_cell.length_a   1.000
_cell.length_b   1.000
_cell.length_c   1.000
_cell.angle_alpha   90.00
_cell.angle_beta   90.00
_cell.angle_gamma   90.00
#
_symmetry.space_group_name_H-M   'P 1'
#
loop_
_entity.id
_entity.type
_entity.pdbx_description
1 polymer ?
#
loop_
_entity_poly.entity_id
_entity_poly.type
_entity_poly.pdbx_seq_one_letter_code
_entity_poly.pdbx_strand_id
1 'polypeptide(L)'
;MKLTSLILPGFVMTLVISWNGLLAGQTLNHDARSGGCVTDTQLCEVSRAEALPDISAADNRQRNVTNCRNGDVSCDQSALTEQEATALAVARHQRNVLACMDGIAPCNRSMLTPKEALAIANAEREQNVSRCKGGWTPCDSSVLSARERAAVAESVAQRNLFDCLSLMDTCNHRSLTHAERTAVSDAEKQHNLFDCTNGWKTCDRSKLAPKDALILERSERQRNYSACEDRGAGCNYALLSASELSVLKRVEQRRNMSACKTGYGYCDRLKLTAEELRTSQ
;
A
#
# COMPACT_ATOMS: atom_id res chain seq x y z
N MET A 1 -24.86 -27.41 -17.44
CA MET A 1 -24.81 -26.06 -16.83
C MET A 1 -23.69 -25.29 -17.53
N LYS A 2 -24.06 -24.18 -18.19
CA LYS A 2 -23.16 -23.34 -18.99
C LYS A 2 -22.28 -22.50 -18.06
N LEU A 3 -20.97 -22.52 -18.28
CA LEU A 3 -20.03 -21.53 -17.77
C LEU A 3 -20.17 -20.25 -18.59
N THR A 4 -20.60 -19.17 -17.98
CA THR A 4 -20.52 -17.82 -18.55
C THR A 4 -19.66 -16.95 -17.66
N SER A 5 -18.52 -16.58 -18.24
CA SER A 5 -17.46 -15.73 -17.69
C SER A 5 -17.97 -14.31 -17.44
N LEU A 6 -17.63 -13.74 -16.28
CA LEU A 6 -17.75 -12.31 -15.99
C LEU A 6 -16.72 -11.54 -16.85
N ILE A 7 -17.18 -10.49 -17.54
CA ILE A 7 -16.32 -9.47 -18.14
C ILE A 7 -16.64 -8.14 -17.45
N LEU A 8 -15.67 -7.62 -16.70
CA LEU A 8 -15.62 -6.23 -16.23
C LEU A 8 -14.98 -5.37 -17.33
N PRO A 9 -15.50 -4.17 -17.67
CA PRO A 9 -14.83 -3.29 -18.61
C PRO A 9 -13.71 -2.52 -17.91
N GLY A 10 -12.47 -2.83 -18.28
CA GLY A 10 -11.28 -2.07 -17.93
C GLY A 10 -11.15 -0.82 -18.81
N PHE A 11 -10.88 0.32 -18.17
CA PHE A 11 -10.45 1.57 -18.80
C PHE A 11 -9.08 1.38 -19.46
N VAL A 12 -8.99 1.60 -20.77
CA VAL A 12 -7.71 1.71 -21.50
C VAL A 12 -7.47 3.18 -21.79
N MET A 13 -6.51 3.77 -21.08
CA MET A 13 -6.03 5.13 -21.29
C MET A 13 -4.94 5.07 -22.37
N THR A 14 -5.23 5.56 -23.56
CA THR A 14 -4.25 5.66 -24.66
C THR A 14 -3.32 6.85 -24.43
N LEU A 15 -2.04 6.56 -24.15
CA LEU A 15 -0.93 7.50 -24.23
C LEU A 15 -0.61 7.80 -25.70
N VAL A 16 -0.73 9.07 -26.11
CA VAL A 16 -0.17 9.55 -27.38
C VAL A 16 1.23 10.07 -27.10
N ILE A 17 2.24 9.31 -27.52
CA ILE A 17 3.64 9.74 -27.58
C ILE A 17 3.92 10.08 -29.05
N SER A 18 4.02 11.36 -29.39
CA SER A 18 4.52 11.80 -30.69
C SER A 18 6.03 12.06 -30.59
N TRP A 19 6.79 11.18 -31.25
CA TRP A 19 8.23 11.25 -31.43
C TRP A 19 8.53 12.20 -32.59
N ASN A 20 9.22 13.31 -32.33
CA ASN A 20 9.80 14.16 -33.38
C ASN A 20 11.12 13.54 -33.87
N GLY A 21 11.22 13.31 -35.18
CA GLY A 21 12.43 12.92 -35.87
C GLY A 21 13.03 14.08 -36.68
N LEU A 22 14.33 14.29 -36.46
CA LEU A 22 15.37 14.99 -37.23
C LEU A 22 15.23 14.81 -38.77
N LEU A 23 15.78 15.60 -39.72
CA LEU A 23 16.85 16.61 -39.79
C LEU A 23 16.84 17.17 -41.25
N ALA A 24 17.15 18.45 -41.43
CA ALA A 24 17.94 19.07 -42.52
C ALA A 24 17.80 20.59 -42.31
N GLY A 25 18.80 21.38 -41.97
CA GLY A 25 20.16 21.36 -42.52
C GLY A 25 20.29 22.61 -43.38
N GLN A 26 20.82 23.69 -42.81
CA GLN A 26 21.56 24.74 -43.53
C GLN A 26 22.20 25.68 -42.50
N THR A 27 23.46 25.40 -42.22
CA THR A 27 24.46 26.40 -41.85
C THR A 27 24.50 27.48 -42.92
N LEU A 28 24.65 28.75 -42.56
CA LEU A 28 25.57 29.69 -43.21
C LEU A 28 25.64 31.02 -42.42
N ASN A 29 26.83 31.22 -41.87
CA ASN A 29 27.58 32.47 -41.70
C ASN A 29 26.95 33.65 -40.95
N HIS A 30 27.43 33.79 -39.71
CA HIS A 30 27.93 35.07 -39.21
C HIS A 30 28.84 35.73 -40.25
N ASP A 31 28.51 36.94 -40.71
CA ASP A 31 29.54 37.91 -41.10
C ASP A 31 29.05 39.36 -41.06
N ALA A 32 29.91 40.16 -40.42
CA ALA A 32 30.23 41.56 -40.70
C ALA A 32 29.12 42.62 -40.67
N ARG A 33 28.86 43.16 -39.47
CA ARG A 33 28.73 44.60 -39.30
C ARG A 33 30.13 45.21 -39.44
N SER A 34 30.52 45.56 -40.67
CA SER A 34 31.71 46.38 -40.92
C SER A 34 31.27 47.63 -41.66
N GLY A 35 31.61 48.78 -41.08
CA GLY A 35 31.30 50.09 -41.65
C GLY A 35 32.10 50.32 -42.93
N GLY A 36 31.44 50.94 -43.90
CA GLY A 36 32.06 51.43 -45.12
C GLY A 36 31.13 52.42 -45.80
N CYS A 37 31.24 53.70 -45.42
CA CYS A 37 30.79 54.78 -46.30
C CYS A 37 31.85 54.90 -47.40
N VAL A 38 31.48 54.53 -48.63
CA VAL A 38 32.30 54.77 -49.81
C VAL A 38 31.78 56.04 -50.49
N THR A 39 32.70 56.98 -50.70
CA THR A 39 32.59 58.25 -51.47
C THR A 39 31.83 58.03 -52.79
N ASP A 40 30.93 58.88 -53.29
CA ASP A 40 30.96 60.33 -53.44
C ASP A 40 29.50 60.82 -53.65
N THR A 41 29.17 62.02 -53.18
CA THR A 41 27.88 62.76 -53.30
C THR A 41 26.58 62.19 -52.68
N GLN A 42 26.06 62.97 -51.71
CA GLN A 42 24.67 63.13 -51.24
C GLN A 42 23.96 62.02 -50.42
N LEU A 43 23.69 62.40 -49.15
CA LEU A 43 22.56 61.98 -48.29
C LEU A 43 22.52 60.52 -47.83
N CYS A 44 23.16 60.23 -46.69
CA CYS A 44 22.67 59.17 -45.81
C CYS A 44 21.49 59.73 -44.99
N GLU A 45 20.26 59.51 -45.46
CA GLU A 45 19.09 59.67 -44.60
C GLU A 45 19.15 58.64 -43.47
N VAL A 46 19.25 59.13 -42.23
CA VAL A 46 19.00 58.31 -41.04
C VAL A 46 17.50 58.02 -41.01
N SER A 47 17.08 57.01 -41.76
CA SER A 47 15.71 56.51 -41.74
C SER A 47 15.50 55.78 -40.41
N ARG A 48 14.98 56.55 -39.45
CA ARG A 48 14.05 56.15 -38.37
C ARG A 48 14.19 54.68 -37.97
N ALA A 49 15.06 54.44 -36.99
CA ALA A 49 15.03 53.21 -36.22
C ALA A 49 13.64 53.11 -35.56
N GLU A 50 12.76 52.29 -36.13
CA GLU A 50 11.62 51.77 -35.39
C GLU A 50 12.21 51.00 -34.21
N ALA A 51 11.92 51.46 -32.99
CA ALA A 51 12.43 50.87 -31.78
C ALA A 51 11.89 49.44 -31.66
N LEU A 52 12.69 48.46 -32.11
CA LEU A 52 12.48 47.07 -31.76
C LEU A 52 12.48 46.97 -30.23
N PRO A 53 11.50 46.30 -29.61
CA PRO A 53 11.48 46.13 -28.17
C PRO A 53 12.79 45.47 -27.74
N ASP A 54 13.45 46.05 -26.73
CA ASP A 54 14.70 45.53 -26.18
C ASP A 54 14.44 44.13 -25.61
N ILE A 55 14.86 43.11 -26.35
CA ILE A 55 14.70 41.69 -26.02
C ILE A 55 15.30 41.40 -24.63
N SER A 56 16.38 42.09 -24.27
CA SER A 56 17.03 41.98 -22.96
C SER A 56 16.13 42.45 -21.82
N ALA A 57 15.42 43.56 -22.02
CA ALA A 57 14.49 44.11 -21.03
C ALA A 57 13.27 43.20 -20.84
N ALA A 58 12.73 42.64 -21.93
CA ALA A 58 11.64 41.67 -21.87
C ALA A 58 12.05 40.38 -21.14
N ASP A 59 13.24 39.84 -21.44
CA ASP A 59 13.80 38.66 -20.79
C ASP A 59 14.07 38.90 -19.30
N ASN A 60 14.60 40.06 -18.93
CA ASN A 60 14.82 40.46 -17.54
C ASN A 60 13.50 40.59 -16.77
N ARG A 61 12.48 41.20 -17.39
CA ARG A 61 11.14 41.31 -16.81
C ARG A 61 10.51 39.92 -16.60
N GLN A 62 10.62 39.04 -17.59
CA GLN A 62 10.12 37.66 -17.48
C GLN A 62 10.84 36.86 -16.38
N ARG A 63 12.16 37.02 -16.24
CA ARG A 63 12.93 36.45 -15.13
C ARG A 63 12.45 36.98 -13.78
N ASN A 64 12.26 38.30 -13.66
CA ASN A 64 11.78 38.92 -12.44
C ASN A 64 10.38 38.39 -12.04
N VAL A 65 9.44 38.30 -12.99
CA VAL A 65 8.11 37.72 -12.75
C VAL A 65 8.21 36.27 -12.26
N THR A 66 9.09 35.46 -12.85
CA THR A 66 9.34 34.07 -12.41
C THR A 66 9.86 34.01 -10.98
N ASN A 67 10.88 34.80 -10.65
CA ASN A 67 11.44 34.89 -9.31
C ASN A 67 10.36 35.28 -8.29
N CYS A 68 9.56 36.31 -8.63
CA CYS A 68 8.47 36.77 -7.78
C CYS A 68 7.36 35.74 -7.59
N ARG A 69 7.07 34.91 -8.62
CA ARG A 69 6.13 33.80 -8.55
C ARG A 69 6.59 32.70 -7.60
N ASN A 70 7.88 32.40 -7.60
CA ASN A 70 8.49 31.39 -6.74
C ASN A 70 8.72 31.88 -5.31
N GLY A 71 8.69 33.21 -5.09
CA GLY A 71 9.00 33.81 -3.79
C GLY A 71 10.50 33.93 -3.54
N ASP A 72 11.30 33.97 -4.61
CA ASP A 72 12.75 34.09 -4.54
C ASP A 72 13.16 35.46 -4.00
N VAL A 73 14.26 35.51 -3.25
CA VAL A 73 14.82 36.74 -2.69
C VAL A 73 15.27 37.75 -3.75
N SER A 74 15.49 37.29 -4.99
CA SER A 74 15.84 38.10 -6.16
C SER A 74 14.64 38.76 -6.84
N CYS A 75 13.42 38.60 -6.30
CA CYS A 75 12.22 39.27 -6.78
C CYS A 75 12.30 40.78 -6.49
N ASP A 76 12.34 41.60 -7.54
CA ASP A 76 12.15 43.05 -7.45
C ASP A 76 10.69 43.40 -7.73
N GLN A 77 9.93 43.65 -6.67
CA GLN A 77 8.51 44.02 -6.79
C GLN A 77 8.31 45.40 -7.43
N SER A 78 9.30 46.29 -7.35
CA SER A 78 9.20 47.64 -7.90
C SER A 78 9.27 47.68 -9.43
N ALA A 79 9.83 46.62 -10.03
CA ALA A 79 9.94 46.45 -11.47
C ALA A 79 8.71 45.77 -12.11
N LEU A 80 7.67 45.43 -11.33
CA LEU A 80 6.44 44.82 -11.85
C LEU A 80 5.47 45.87 -12.35
N THR A 81 4.81 45.58 -13.47
CA THR A 81 3.62 46.33 -13.86
C THR A 81 2.44 46.01 -12.94
N GLU A 82 1.44 46.89 -12.91
CA GLU A 82 0.22 46.69 -12.12
C GLU A 82 -0.49 45.36 -12.45
N GLN A 83 -0.51 44.98 -13.73
CA GLN A 83 -1.10 43.72 -14.18
C GLN A 83 -0.31 42.51 -13.66
N GLU A 84 1.02 42.57 -13.69
CA GLU A 84 1.89 41.49 -13.17
C GLU A 84 1.79 41.38 -11.65
N ALA A 85 1.80 42.50 -10.93
CA ALA A 85 1.62 42.54 -9.49
C ALA A 85 0.27 41.94 -9.09
N THR A 86 -0.81 42.29 -9.82
CA THR A 86 -2.15 41.74 -9.60
C THR A 86 -2.20 40.24 -9.88
N ALA A 87 -1.68 39.78 -11.01
CA ALA A 87 -1.65 38.37 -11.36
C ALA A 87 -0.86 37.54 -10.34
N LEU A 88 0.26 38.09 -9.85
CA LEU A 88 1.06 37.46 -8.82
C LEU A 88 0.34 37.39 -7.47
N ALA A 89 -0.35 38.47 -7.06
CA ALA A 89 -1.15 38.49 -5.85
C ALA A 89 -2.26 37.43 -5.89
N VAL A 90 -2.96 37.30 -7.02
CA VAL A 90 -3.96 36.25 -7.24
C VAL A 90 -3.34 34.86 -7.13
N ALA A 91 -2.20 34.63 -7.80
CA ALA A 91 -1.52 33.34 -7.74
C ALA A 91 -1.03 32.97 -6.33
N ARG A 92 -0.55 33.95 -5.55
CA ARG A 92 -0.15 33.77 -4.15
C ARG A 92 -1.36 33.44 -3.28
N HIS A 93 -2.46 34.17 -3.44
CA HIS A 93 -3.71 33.91 -2.73
C HIS A 93 -4.27 32.52 -3.02
N GLN A 94 -4.30 32.11 -4.30
CA GLN A 94 -4.72 30.77 -4.70
C GLN A 94 -3.86 29.67 -4.05
N ARG A 95 -2.53 29.84 -4.02
CA ARG A 95 -1.65 28.89 -3.32
C ARG A 95 -1.92 28.84 -1.82
N ASN A 96 -2.18 30.00 -1.20
CA ASN A 96 -2.54 30.06 0.22
C ASN A 96 -3.84 29.30 0.49
N VAL A 97 -4.89 29.51 -0.31
CA VAL A 97 -6.17 28.81 -0.17
C VAL A 97 -5.98 27.30 -0.33
N LEU A 98 -5.22 26.85 -1.33
CA LEU A 98 -4.93 25.42 -1.54
C LEU A 98 -4.15 24.81 -0.36
N ALA A 99 -3.08 25.48 0.08
CA ALA A 99 -2.29 25.03 1.23
C ALA A 99 -3.16 24.90 2.49
N CYS A 100 -4.05 25.85 2.74
CA CYS A 100 -5.00 25.79 3.84
C CYS A 100 -6.00 24.63 3.69
N MET A 101 -6.54 24.41 2.49
CA MET A 101 -7.53 23.35 2.22
C MET A 101 -6.93 21.95 2.37
N ASP A 102 -5.65 21.78 2.00
CA ASP A 102 -4.90 20.54 2.15
C ASP A 102 -4.31 20.36 3.56
N GLY A 103 -4.43 21.37 4.43
CA GLY A 103 -3.84 21.34 5.78
C GLY A 103 -2.30 21.39 5.78
N ILE A 104 -1.69 21.91 4.72
CA ILE A 104 -0.23 22.02 4.56
C ILE A 104 0.24 23.41 5.02
N ALA A 105 1.18 23.45 5.96
CA ALA A 105 1.82 24.69 6.38
C ALA A 105 2.93 25.12 5.40
N PRO A 106 3.14 26.44 5.17
CA PRO A 106 2.43 27.55 5.79
C PRO A 106 1.10 27.89 5.08
N CYS A 107 0.06 28.13 5.87
CA CYS A 107 -1.22 28.68 5.45
C CYS A 107 -1.53 29.92 6.29
N ASN A 108 -1.69 31.08 5.65
CA ASN A 108 -2.08 32.31 6.32
C ASN A 108 -3.59 32.52 6.24
N ARG A 109 -4.28 32.22 7.35
CA ARG A 109 -5.73 32.38 7.47
C ARG A 109 -6.20 33.84 7.37
N SER A 110 -5.35 34.82 7.67
CA SER A 110 -5.73 36.24 7.59
C SER A 110 -5.90 36.74 6.17
N MET A 111 -5.40 35.99 5.17
CA MET A 111 -5.53 36.34 3.76
C MET A 111 -6.80 35.75 3.13
N LEU A 112 -7.56 34.93 3.85
CA LEU A 112 -8.75 34.26 3.33
C LEU A 112 -9.95 35.20 3.32
N THR A 113 -10.74 35.12 2.26
CA THR A 113 -12.10 35.67 2.27
C THR A 113 -13.00 34.84 3.20
N PRO A 114 -14.12 35.39 3.69
CA PRO A 114 -15.06 34.63 4.52
C PRO A 114 -15.56 33.34 3.86
N LYS A 115 -15.74 33.35 2.54
CA LYS A 115 -16.18 32.16 1.77
C LYS A 115 -15.09 31.09 1.72
N GLU A 116 -13.83 31.47 1.53
CA GLU A 116 -12.71 30.54 1.52
C GLU A 116 -12.46 29.96 2.91
N ALA A 117 -12.50 30.79 3.95
CA ALA A 117 -12.37 30.34 5.33
C ALA A 117 -13.46 29.31 5.71
N LEU A 118 -14.71 29.52 5.27
CA LEU A 118 -15.79 28.56 5.46
C LEU A 118 -15.55 27.24 4.70
N ALA A 119 -15.10 27.32 3.45
CA ALA A 119 -14.80 26.13 2.65
C ALA A 119 -13.67 25.29 3.26
N ILE A 120 -12.59 25.94 3.73
CA ILE A 120 -11.47 25.30 4.41
C ILE A 120 -11.93 24.67 5.73
N ALA A 121 -12.72 25.38 6.55
CA ALA A 121 -13.25 24.82 7.80
C ALA A 121 -14.11 23.57 7.57
N ASN A 122 -14.88 23.53 6.49
CA ASN A 122 -15.65 22.34 6.11
C ASN A 122 -14.72 21.19 5.69
N ALA A 123 -13.70 21.45 4.87
CA ALA A 123 -12.71 20.44 4.47
C ALA A 123 -11.96 19.87 5.69
N GLU A 124 -11.55 20.72 6.63
CA GLU A 124 -10.90 20.29 7.89
C GLU A 124 -11.83 19.42 8.74
N ARG A 125 -13.11 19.79 8.83
CA ARG A 125 -14.13 18.99 9.52
C ARG A 125 -14.32 17.62 8.88
N GLU A 126 -14.41 17.56 7.55
CA GLU A 126 -14.54 16.30 6.80
C GLU A 126 -13.33 15.39 6.99
N GLN A 127 -12.12 15.95 6.93
CA GLN A 127 -10.88 15.23 7.20
C GLN A 127 -10.84 14.70 8.63
N ASN A 128 -11.24 15.51 9.62
CA ASN A 128 -11.29 15.09 11.02
C ASN A 128 -12.29 13.93 11.21
N VAL A 129 -13.50 14.03 10.65
CA VAL A 129 -14.49 12.93 10.69
C VAL A 129 -13.92 11.66 10.04
N SER A 130 -13.25 11.78 8.90
CA SER A 130 -12.62 10.65 8.20
C SER A 130 -11.56 9.98 9.05
N ARG A 131 -10.65 10.76 9.66
CA ARG A 131 -9.63 10.26 10.60
C ARG A 131 -10.27 9.54 11.78
N CYS A 132 -11.29 10.14 12.40
CA CYS A 132 -12.01 9.55 13.52
C CYS A 132 -12.69 8.22 13.16
N LYS A 133 -13.35 8.14 12.00
CA LYS A 133 -13.93 6.88 11.50
C LYS A 133 -12.86 5.81 11.31
N GLY A 134 -11.72 6.19 10.73
CA GLY A 134 -10.59 5.29 10.50
C GLY A 134 -9.78 4.92 11.76
N GLY A 135 -10.02 5.57 12.90
CA GLY A 135 -9.21 5.39 14.12
C GLY A 135 -7.83 6.03 14.03
N TRP A 136 -7.62 6.97 13.11
CA TRP A 136 -6.35 7.66 12.91
C TRP A 136 -6.20 8.85 13.85
N THR A 137 -5.00 9.04 14.40
CA THR A 137 -4.65 10.22 15.19
C THR A 137 -3.88 11.26 14.34
N PRO A 138 -4.09 12.57 14.58
CA PRO A 138 -5.05 13.15 15.50
C PRO A 138 -6.50 13.04 14.99
N CYS A 139 -7.44 12.83 15.93
CA CYS A 139 -8.89 12.91 15.73
C CYS A 139 -9.46 13.71 16.91
N ASP A 140 -10.03 14.87 16.63
CA ASP A 140 -10.68 15.70 17.64
C ASP A 140 -12.18 15.39 17.68
N SER A 141 -12.59 14.60 18.68
CA SER A 141 -14.00 14.24 18.87
C SER A 141 -14.86 15.39 19.41
N SER A 142 -14.24 16.44 19.96
CA SER A 142 -14.95 17.55 20.64
C SER A 142 -15.67 18.47 19.65
N VAL A 143 -15.16 18.56 18.41
CA VAL A 143 -15.72 19.42 17.35
C VAL A 143 -16.80 18.73 16.51
N LEU A 144 -17.09 17.45 16.79
CA LEU A 144 -18.05 16.67 16.01
C LEU A 144 -19.51 16.97 16.40
N SER A 145 -20.36 17.14 15.40
CA SER A 145 -21.81 17.18 15.58
C SER A 145 -22.33 15.85 16.13
N ALA A 146 -23.55 15.86 16.67
CA ALA A 146 -24.21 14.62 17.11
C ALA A 146 -24.30 13.57 15.97
N ARG A 147 -24.60 14.01 14.75
CA ARG A 147 -24.68 13.13 13.57
C ARG A 147 -23.33 12.53 13.21
N GLU A 148 -22.26 13.33 13.20
CA GLU A 148 -20.91 12.82 12.91
C GLU A 148 -20.41 11.89 14.01
N ARG A 149 -20.70 12.20 15.28
CA ARG A 149 -20.37 11.29 16.40
C ARG A 149 -21.06 9.95 16.26
N ALA A 150 -22.34 9.93 15.88
CA ALA A 150 -23.06 8.68 15.61
C ALA A 150 -22.40 7.88 14.47
N ALA A 151 -22.06 8.55 13.36
CA ALA A 151 -21.40 7.88 12.23
C ALA A 151 -19.98 7.39 12.57
N VAL A 152 -19.23 8.12 13.40
CA VAL A 152 -17.93 7.67 13.91
C VAL A 152 -18.09 6.48 14.84
N ALA A 153 -19.07 6.52 15.75
CA ALA A 153 -19.34 5.42 16.68
C ALA A 153 -19.70 4.12 15.95
N GLU A 154 -20.49 4.21 14.87
CA GLU A 154 -20.78 3.07 13.99
C GLU A 154 -19.51 2.48 13.37
N SER A 155 -18.65 3.31 12.76
CA SER A 155 -17.38 2.85 12.18
C SER A 155 -16.43 2.25 13.22
N VAL A 156 -16.39 2.82 14.43
CA VAL A 156 -15.62 2.28 15.56
C VAL A 156 -16.16 0.92 15.99
N ALA A 157 -17.47 0.75 16.11
CA ALA A 157 -18.10 -0.52 16.46
C ALA A 157 -17.82 -1.61 15.39
N GLN A 158 -17.94 -1.26 14.10
CA GLN A 158 -17.63 -2.16 12.99
C GLN A 158 -16.18 -2.65 13.02
N ARG A 159 -15.22 -1.73 13.23
CA ARG A 159 -13.80 -2.10 13.36
C ARG A 159 -13.57 -2.97 14.60
N ASN A 160 -14.17 -2.65 15.73
CA ASN A 160 -14.03 -3.45 16.95
C ASN A 160 -14.56 -4.88 16.74
N LEU A 161 -15.71 -5.04 16.09
CA LEU A 161 -16.25 -6.34 15.74
C LEU A 161 -15.29 -7.11 14.82
N PHE A 162 -14.74 -6.45 13.79
CA PHE A 162 -13.77 -7.06 12.88
C PHE A 162 -12.51 -7.53 13.61
N ASP A 163 -11.94 -6.69 14.48
CA ASP A 163 -10.77 -7.01 15.29
C ASP A 163 -11.05 -8.23 16.18
N CYS A 164 -12.22 -8.28 16.82
CA CYS A 164 -12.62 -9.41 17.65
C CYS A 164 -12.80 -10.72 16.88
N LEU A 165 -13.45 -10.67 15.71
CA LEU A 165 -13.60 -11.86 14.84
C LEU A 165 -12.27 -12.34 14.27
N SER A 166 -11.30 -11.43 14.15
CA SER A 166 -9.95 -11.72 13.67
C SER A 166 -8.96 -12.06 14.80
N LEU A 167 -9.43 -12.13 16.05
CA LEU A 167 -8.63 -12.43 17.24
C LEU A 167 -7.46 -11.45 17.45
N MET A 168 -7.67 -10.19 17.10
CA MET A 168 -6.69 -9.12 17.28
C MET A 168 -6.71 -8.59 18.72
N ASP A 169 -5.53 -8.26 19.26
CA ASP A 169 -5.39 -7.70 20.62
C ASP A 169 -6.12 -6.35 20.82
N THR A 170 -6.44 -5.65 19.73
CA THR A 170 -7.21 -4.40 19.74
C THR A 170 -8.72 -4.61 19.98
N CYS A 171 -9.19 -5.85 19.99
CA CYS A 171 -10.57 -6.19 20.32
C CYS A 171 -10.96 -5.72 21.73
N ASN A 172 -12.06 -4.97 21.82
CA ASN A 172 -12.71 -4.64 23.08
C ASN A 172 -14.07 -5.34 23.19
N HIS A 173 -14.10 -6.46 23.91
CA HIS A 173 -15.34 -7.22 24.16
C HIS A 173 -16.44 -6.43 24.88
N ARG A 174 -16.08 -5.38 25.64
CA ARG A 174 -17.07 -4.57 26.37
C ARG A 174 -17.91 -3.70 25.45
N SER A 175 -17.40 -3.42 24.25
CA SER A 175 -18.08 -2.58 23.26
C SER A 175 -18.99 -3.38 22.32
N LEU A 176 -19.03 -4.70 22.45
CA LEU A 176 -19.84 -5.57 21.62
C LEU A 176 -21.28 -5.69 22.14
N THR A 177 -22.23 -5.67 21.22
CA THR A 177 -23.62 -6.08 21.48
C THR A 177 -23.68 -7.55 21.89
N HIS A 178 -24.83 -8.00 22.40
CA HIS A 178 -24.99 -9.41 22.76
C HIS A 178 -24.84 -10.36 21.55
N ALA A 179 -25.44 -10.01 20.42
CA ALA A 179 -25.35 -10.81 19.20
C ALA A 179 -23.90 -10.91 18.69
N GLU A 180 -23.18 -9.78 18.69
CA GLU A 180 -21.76 -9.74 18.32
C GLU A 180 -20.89 -10.58 19.26
N ARG A 181 -21.12 -10.52 20.58
CA ARG A 181 -20.40 -11.36 21.54
C ARG A 181 -20.61 -12.85 21.28
N THR A 182 -21.82 -13.25 20.93
CA THR A 182 -22.11 -14.65 20.57
C THR A 182 -21.32 -15.05 19.32
N ALA A 183 -21.34 -14.23 18.26
CA ALA A 183 -20.60 -14.49 17.04
C ALA A 183 -19.08 -14.58 17.27
N VAL A 184 -18.52 -13.65 18.06
CA VAL A 184 -17.10 -13.66 18.43
C VAL A 184 -16.73 -14.91 19.25
N SER A 185 -17.55 -15.27 20.24
CA SER A 185 -17.34 -16.51 21.03
C SER A 185 -17.34 -17.76 20.14
N ASP A 186 -18.21 -17.81 19.13
CA ASP A 186 -18.27 -18.95 18.23
C ASP A 186 -17.07 -18.99 17.28
N ALA A 187 -16.59 -17.83 16.80
CA ALA A 187 -15.34 -17.72 16.04
C ALA A 187 -14.12 -18.17 16.88
N GLU A 188 -14.04 -17.74 18.14
CA GLU A 188 -12.99 -18.15 19.09
C GLU A 188 -12.98 -19.67 19.32
N LYS A 189 -14.16 -20.29 19.50
CA LYS A 189 -14.27 -21.75 19.64
C LYS A 189 -13.81 -22.48 18.38
N GLN A 190 -14.19 -21.96 17.20
CA GLN A 190 -13.77 -22.54 15.93
C GLN A 190 -12.25 -22.44 15.75
N HIS A 191 -11.65 -21.31 16.08
CA HIS A 191 -10.20 -21.14 16.04
C HIS A 191 -9.49 -22.07 17.03
N ASN A 192 -9.98 -22.17 18.27
CA ASN A 192 -9.42 -23.09 19.26
C ASN A 192 -9.50 -24.55 18.80
N LEU A 193 -10.64 -24.96 18.23
CA LEU A 193 -10.77 -26.30 17.64
C LEU A 193 -9.75 -26.51 16.51
N PHE A 194 -9.60 -25.53 15.62
CA PHE A 194 -8.62 -25.58 14.54
C PHE A 194 -7.20 -25.78 15.09
N ASP A 195 -6.78 -24.97 16.06
CA ASP A 195 -5.47 -25.08 16.72
C ASP A 195 -5.26 -26.47 17.33
N CYS A 196 -6.26 -26.98 18.04
CA CYS A 196 -6.21 -28.33 18.63
C CYS A 196 -6.10 -29.43 17.57
N THR A 197 -6.83 -29.31 16.46
CA THR A 197 -6.78 -30.27 15.35
C THR A 197 -5.48 -30.20 14.54
N ASN A 198 -4.73 -29.11 14.64
CA ASN A 198 -3.39 -28.99 14.07
C ASN A 198 -2.28 -29.28 15.09
N GLY A 199 -2.62 -29.47 16.37
CA GLY A 199 -1.65 -29.71 17.43
C GLY A 199 -0.82 -28.47 17.79
N TRP A 200 -1.36 -27.28 17.58
CA TRP A 200 -0.71 -26.03 17.94
C TRP A 200 -0.74 -25.79 19.44
N LYS A 201 0.30 -25.12 19.97
CA LYS A 201 0.45 -24.85 21.41
C LYS A 201 -0.60 -23.90 21.97
N THR A 202 -1.24 -23.11 21.10
CA THR A 202 -2.33 -22.19 21.41
C THR A 202 -3.65 -22.91 21.67
N CYS A 203 -3.75 -24.22 21.39
CA CYS A 203 -4.90 -25.04 21.75
C CYS A 203 -5.16 -25.05 23.27
N ASP A 204 -6.35 -24.62 23.65
CA ASP A 204 -6.90 -24.76 24.99
C ASP A 204 -7.98 -25.85 25.00
N ARG A 205 -7.62 -27.06 25.46
CA ARG A 205 -8.54 -28.19 25.54
C ARG A 205 -9.73 -27.93 26.48
N SER A 206 -9.59 -27.03 27.45
CA SER A 206 -10.67 -26.72 28.39
C SER A 206 -11.83 -25.98 27.74
N LYS A 207 -11.59 -25.35 26.58
CA LYS A 207 -12.59 -24.59 25.80
C LYS A 207 -13.27 -25.40 24.70
N LEU A 208 -12.96 -26.69 24.56
CA LEU A 208 -13.57 -27.56 23.57
C LEU A 208 -14.95 -28.04 24.04
N ALA A 209 -15.89 -28.16 23.10
CA ALA A 209 -17.17 -28.77 23.40
C ALA A 209 -17.00 -30.31 23.47
N PRO A 210 -17.80 -31.01 24.29
CA PRO A 210 -17.73 -32.48 24.36
C PRO A 210 -17.87 -33.18 23.00
N LYS A 211 -18.65 -32.59 22.08
CA LYS A 211 -18.83 -33.10 20.72
C LYS A 211 -17.54 -33.07 19.87
N ASP A 212 -16.56 -32.25 20.24
CA ASP A 212 -15.32 -32.07 19.47
C ASP A 212 -14.29 -33.18 19.77
N ALA A 213 -14.52 -34.00 20.81
CA ALA A 213 -13.59 -35.02 21.28
C ALA A 213 -13.20 -36.03 20.19
N LEU A 214 -14.16 -36.49 19.38
CA LEU A 214 -13.90 -37.43 18.28
C LEU A 214 -13.03 -36.84 17.17
N ILE A 215 -13.22 -35.54 16.87
CA ILE A 215 -12.42 -34.83 15.86
C ILE A 215 -10.98 -34.69 16.37
N LEU A 216 -10.84 -34.35 17.65
CA LEU A 216 -9.54 -34.20 18.28
C LEU A 216 -8.78 -35.52 18.35
N GLU A 217 -9.41 -36.60 18.82
CA GLU A 217 -8.79 -37.93 18.90
C GLU A 217 -8.34 -38.41 17.51
N ARG A 218 -9.20 -38.25 16.48
CA ARG A 218 -8.87 -38.61 15.11
C ARG A 218 -7.68 -37.82 14.58
N SER A 219 -7.68 -36.51 14.78
CA SER A 219 -6.61 -35.64 14.30
C SER A 219 -5.28 -35.91 15.05
N GLU A 220 -5.33 -36.18 16.34
CA GLU A 220 -4.16 -36.60 17.13
C GLU A 220 -3.57 -37.93 16.64
N ARG A 221 -4.42 -38.95 16.46
CA ARG A 221 -3.99 -40.24 15.90
C ARG A 221 -3.36 -40.06 14.52
N GLN A 222 -3.99 -39.26 13.67
CA GLN A 222 -3.48 -38.98 12.32
C GLN A 222 -2.11 -38.30 12.36
N ARG A 223 -1.94 -37.26 13.18
CA ARG A 223 -0.63 -36.57 13.32
C ARG A 223 0.44 -37.50 13.89
N ASN A 224 0.10 -38.33 14.88
CA ASN A 224 1.02 -39.33 15.42
C ASN A 224 1.44 -40.35 14.35
N TYR A 225 0.47 -40.87 13.58
CA TYR A 225 0.74 -41.79 12.48
C TYR A 225 1.66 -41.15 11.43
N SER A 226 1.38 -39.92 10.99
CA SER A 226 2.23 -39.20 10.04
C SER A 226 3.63 -38.94 10.60
N ALA A 227 3.76 -38.57 11.88
CA ALA A 227 5.07 -38.41 12.52
C ALA A 227 5.85 -39.73 12.53
N CYS A 228 5.20 -40.86 12.79
CA CYS A 228 5.84 -42.18 12.73
C CYS A 228 6.21 -42.59 11.31
N GLU A 229 5.35 -42.29 10.34
CA GLU A 229 5.66 -42.47 8.94
C GLU A 229 6.89 -41.66 8.53
N ASP A 230 7.08 -40.44 9.02
CA ASP A 230 8.22 -39.59 8.65
C ASP A 230 9.48 -39.80 9.52
N ARG A 231 9.47 -40.76 10.45
CA ARG A 231 10.52 -40.93 11.49
C ARG A 231 10.74 -39.65 12.32
N GLY A 232 9.69 -38.85 12.47
CA GLY A 232 9.72 -37.63 13.28
C GLY A 232 9.85 -37.94 14.76
N ALA A 233 10.56 -37.07 15.49
CA ALA A 233 10.76 -37.20 16.93
C ALA A 233 9.46 -37.19 17.76
N GLY A 234 8.36 -36.71 17.19
CA GLY A 234 7.03 -36.71 17.81
C GLY A 234 6.26 -38.02 17.67
N CYS A 235 6.82 -39.05 17.03
CA CYS A 235 6.18 -40.36 16.92
C CYS A 235 6.09 -41.06 18.28
N ASN A 236 4.89 -41.49 18.64
CA ASN A 236 4.64 -42.38 19.76
C ASN A 236 3.98 -43.67 19.27
N TYR A 237 4.77 -44.74 19.15
CA TYR A 237 4.31 -46.06 18.71
C TYR A 237 3.24 -46.67 19.63
N ALA A 238 3.18 -46.29 20.92
CA ALA A 238 2.19 -46.82 21.86
C ALA A 238 0.76 -46.33 21.57
N LEU A 239 0.61 -45.24 20.81
CA LEU A 239 -0.68 -44.66 20.44
C LEU A 239 -1.22 -45.20 19.10
N LEU A 240 -0.47 -46.10 18.44
CA LEU A 240 -0.87 -46.68 17.17
C LEU A 240 -1.69 -47.96 17.37
N SER A 241 -2.68 -48.14 16.50
CA SER A 241 -3.42 -49.39 16.40
C SER A 241 -2.54 -50.51 15.82
N ALA A 242 -2.96 -51.76 16.02
CA ALA A 242 -2.26 -52.93 15.49
C ALA A 242 -2.16 -52.92 13.96
N SER A 243 -3.17 -52.39 13.26
CA SER A 243 -3.17 -52.24 11.81
C SER A 243 -2.16 -51.18 11.35
N GLU A 244 -2.14 -50.01 12.00
CA GLU A 244 -1.18 -48.93 11.73
C GLU A 244 0.27 -49.41 11.96
N LEU A 245 0.54 -50.08 13.07
CA LEU A 245 1.86 -50.68 13.35
C LEU A 245 2.28 -51.68 12.27
N SER A 246 1.35 -52.50 11.79
CA SER A 246 1.63 -53.46 10.72
C SER A 246 1.99 -52.77 9.41
N VAL A 247 1.35 -51.64 9.09
CA VAL A 247 1.68 -50.81 7.92
C VAL A 247 3.06 -50.19 8.07
N LEU A 248 3.34 -49.55 9.21
CA LEU A 248 4.63 -48.92 9.48
C LEU A 248 5.78 -49.91 9.46
N LYS A 249 5.62 -51.11 10.02
CA LYS A 249 6.63 -52.17 9.95
C LYS A 249 7.01 -52.49 8.49
N ARG A 250 6.04 -52.56 7.58
CA ARG A 250 6.31 -52.76 6.14
C ARG A 250 7.00 -51.56 5.50
N VAL A 251 6.64 -50.33 5.90
CA VAL A 251 7.31 -49.10 5.42
C VAL A 251 8.76 -49.06 5.91
N GLU A 252 9.01 -49.37 7.17
CA GLU A 252 10.34 -49.42 7.77
C GLU A 252 11.22 -50.50 7.13
N GLN A 253 10.68 -51.70 6.93
CA GLN A 253 11.38 -52.79 6.24
C GLN A 253 11.78 -52.39 4.81
N ARG A 254 10.85 -51.78 4.03
CA ARG A 254 11.15 -51.27 2.68
C ARG A 254 12.24 -50.20 2.68
N ARG A 255 12.23 -49.29 3.66
CA ARG A 255 13.27 -48.26 3.80
C ARG A 255 14.61 -48.85 4.19
N ASN A 256 14.64 -49.81 5.12
CA ASN A 256 15.85 -50.52 5.53
C ASN A 256 16.47 -51.25 4.33
N MET A 257 15.64 -51.98 3.58
CA MET A 257 16.06 -52.66 2.35
C MET A 257 16.62 -51.67 1.31
N SER A 258 15.95 -50.54 1.09
CA SER A 258 16.43 -49.49 0.19
C SER A 258 17.78 -48.91 0.63
N ALA A 259 17.95 -48.63 1.93
CA ALA A 259 19.20 -48.12 2.49
C ALA A 259 20.34 -49.14 2.31
N CYS A 260 20.08 -50.43 2.55
CA CYS A 260 21.06 -51.49 2.34
C CYS A 260 21.47 -51.63 0.87
N LYS A 261 20.51 -51.56 -0.06
CA LYS A 261 20.75 -51.68 -1.51
C LYS A 261 21.48 -50.45 -2.10
N THR A 262 21.16 -49.26 -1.64
CA THR A 262 21.71 -48.00 -2.17
C THR A 262 22.99 -47.56 -1.47
N GLY A 263 23.27 -48.09 -0.27
CA GLY A 263 24.34 -47.63 0.61
C GLY A 263 24.08 -46.25 1.24
N TYR A 264 22.89 -45.67 1.06
CA TYR A 264 22.53 -44.37 1.61
C TYR A 264 21.63 -44.49 2.85
N GLY A 265 22.08 -43.92 3.97
CA GLY A 265 21.39 -43.96 5.25
C GLY A 265 21.74 -45.17 6.11
N TYR A 266 21.03 -45.37 7.22
CA TYR A 266 21.27 -46.47 8.16
C TYR A 266 20.61 -47.77 7.67
N CYS A 267 21.42 -48.82 7.51
CA CYS A 267 21.02 -50.17 7.14
C CYS A 267 21.27 -51.14 8.31
N ASP A 268 20.21 -51.78 8.81
CA ASP A 268 20.27 -52.86 9.77
C ASP A 268 20.07 -54.21 9.06
N ARG A 269 21.16 -54.92 8.78
CA ARG A 269 21.12 -56.20 8.06
C ARG A 269 20.41 -57.31 8.84
N LEU A 270 20.32 -57.20 10.17
CA LEU A 270 19.63 -58.19 11.01
C LEU A 270 18.10 -58.12 10.84
N LYS A 271 17.58 -57.00 10.31
CA LYS A 271 16.15 -56.79 10.05
C LYS A 271 15.73 -57.12 8.61
N LEU A 272 16.65 -57.61 7.78
CA LEU A 272 16.32 -58.11 6.44
C LEU A 272 15.89 -59.57 6.50
N THR A 273 14.91 -59.93 5.67
CA THR A 273 14.62 -61.33 5.38
C THR A 273 15.77 -61.97 4.59
N ALA A 274 15.85 -63.30 4.55
CA ALA A 274 16.89 -64.00 3.80
C ALA A 274 16.93 -63.60 2.32
N GLU A 275 15.77 -63.37 1.70
CA GLU A 275 15.70 -62.95 0.29
C GLU A 275 16.10 -61.47 0.10
N GLU A 276 15.70 -60.59 1.01
CA GLU A 276 16.15 -59.19 1.01
C GLU A 276 17.67 -59.07 1.21
N LEU A 277 18.27 -59.92 2.05
CA LEU A 277 19.72 -59.95 2.26
C LEU A 277 20.49 -60.40 1.00
N ARG A 278 19.86 -61.24 0.17
CA ARG A 278 20.43 -61.75 -1.08
C ARG A 278 20.34 -60.74 -2.22
N THR A 279 19.31 -59.89 -2.20
CA THR A 279 19.02 -58.88 -3.23
C THR A 279 19.52 -57.46 -2.90
N SER A 280 20.08 -57.27 -1.69
CA SER A 280 20.67 -56.01 -1.21
C SER A 280 22.19 -55.93 -1.36
N GLN A 281 22.83 -56.98 -1.88
CA GLN A 281 24.27 -57.04 -2.15
C GLN A 281 24.62 -56.49 -3.53
#